data_AF-A0A2N1QKZ7-F1
#
_entry.id   AF-A0A2N1QKZ7-F1
#
_cell.length_a   1.000
_cell.length_b   1.000
_cell.length_c   1.000
_cell.angle_alpha   90.00
_cell.angle_beta   90.00
_cell.angle_gamma   90.00
#
_symmetry.space_group_name_H-M   'P 1'
#
loop_
_entity.id
_entity.type
_entity.pdbx_description
1 polymer ?
#
loop_
_entity_poly.entity_id
_entity_poly.type
_entity_poly.pdbx_seq_one_letter_code
_entity_poly.pdbx_strand_id
1 'polypeptide(L)'
;MFTFAPLWIGYAVLLVLIAKYSRSRDALLPGKVGVAVQALAYVATYISAVALVGFGGLCYIFGMQMLLIAAGNVWLGTWFVYRYLAWPTRLWQRKLNSKTPAEFLSKAFETPKLQVFLGFISTVLLIIYGSAVFK
;
A
#
# COMPACT_ATOMS: atom_id res chain seq x y z
N MET A 1 -11.91 -5.14 -27.12
CA MET A 1 -11.45 -4.53 -25.85
C MET A 1 -12.08 -5.14 -24.59
N PHE A 2 -13.20 -5.88 -24.64
CA PHE A 2 -13.85 -6.47 -23.46
C PHE A 2 -13.56 -7.96 -23.17
N THR A 3 -12.75 -8.63 -23.99
CA THR A 3 -12.49 -10.09 -23.88
C THR A 3 -11.84 -10.51 -22.56
N PHE A 4 -11.08 -9.63 -21.90
CA PHE A 4 -10.43 -9.92 -20.62
C PHE A 4 -11.26 -9.55 -19.38
N ALA A 5 -12.39 -8.86 -19.54
CA ALA A 5 -13.27 -8.47 -18.43
C ALA A 5 -13.69 -9.64 -17.51
N PRO A 6 -14.09 -10.82 -18.02
CA PRO A 6 -14.44 -11.95 -17.16
C PRO A 6 -13.25 -12.48 -16.36
N LEU A 7 -12.03 -12.43 -16.92
CA LEU A 7 -10.79 -12.80 -16.23
C LEU A 7 -10.50 -11.85 -15.06
N TRP A 8 -10.64 -10.54 -15.27
CA TRP A 8 -10.46 -9.53 -14.23
C TRP A 8 -11.48 -9.66 -13.10
N ILE A 9 -12.75 -9.91 -13.45
CA ILE A 9 -13.83 -10.13 -12.47
C ILE A 9 -13.55 -11.41 -11.67
N GLY A 10 -13.16 -12.50 -12.34
CA GLY A 10 -12.79 -13.75 -11.68
C GLY A 10 -11.62 -13.59 -10.71
N TYR A 11 -10.57 -12.87 -11.11
CA TYR A 11 -9.43 -12.56 -10.26
C TYR A 11 -9.82 -11.72 -9.02
N ALA A 12 -10.63 -10.67 -9.22
CA ALA A 12 -11.12 -9.84 -8.11
C ALA A 12 -11.95 -10.66 -7.10
N VAL A 13 -12.84 -11.53 -7.60
CA VAL A 13 -13.65 -12.42 -6.75
C VAL A 13 -12.74 -13.39 -5.99
N LEU A 14 -11.73 -13.97 -6.65
CA LEU A 14 -10.78 -14.88 -6.03
C LEU A 14 -9.99 -14.20 -4.90
N LEU A 15 -9.50 -12.98 -5.12
CA LEU A 15 -8.83 -12.19 -4.06
C LEU A 15 -9.75 -11.91 -2.87
N VAL A 16 -11.01 -11.56 -3.12
CA VAL A 16 -12.00 -11.33 -2.05
C VAL A 16 -12.29 -12.62 -1.28
N LEU A 17 -12.36 -13.77 -1.96
CA LEU A 17 -12.55 -15.07 -1.34
C LEU A 17 -11.35 -15.46 -0.48
N ILE A 18 -10.12 -15.27 -0.97
CA ILE A 18 -8.89 -15.50 -0.19
C ILE A 18 -8.88 -14.60 1.04
N ALA A 19 -9.16 -13.30 0.89
CA ALA A 19 -9.20 -12.36 2.01
C ALA A 19 -10.26 -12.71 3.06
N LYS A 20 -11.42 -13.23 2.65
CA LYS A 20 -12.44 -13.75 3.58
C LYS A 20 -11.98 -15.03 4.28
N TYR A 21 -11.30 -15.92 3.56
CA TYR A 21 -10.84 -17.21 4.07
C TYR A 21 -9.66 -17.08 5.04
N SER A 22 -8.78 -16.10 4.85
CA SER A 22 -7.65 -15.87 5.75
C SER A 22 -7.96 -14.97 6.94
N ARG A 23 -9.13 -14.31 6.98
CA ARG A 23 -9.57 -13.40 8.06
C ARG A 23 -9.43 -13.96 9.48
N SER A 24 -9.56 -15.27 9.67
CA SER A 24 -9.44 -15.95 10.97
C SER A 24 -8.13 -16.72 11.18
N ARG A 25 -7.28 -16.82 10.15
CA ARG A 25 -6.07 -17.67 10.14
C ARG A 25 -4.79 -16.89 10.02
N ASP A 26 -4.84 -15.73 9.36
CA ASP A 26 -3.70 -14.84 9.31
C ASP A 26 -3.62 -14.12 10.64
N ALA A 27 -2.70 -14.59 11.46
CA ALA A 27 -2.24 -13.82 12.60
C ALA A 27 -1.56 -12.57 12.03
N LEU A 28 -2.30 -11.47 11.92
CA LEU A 28 -1.72 -10.13 12.02
C LEU A 28 -1.11 -10.05 13.42
N LEU A 29 0.05 -10.70 13.62
CA LEU A 29 0.72 -10.81 14.90
C LEU A 29 1.01 -9.37 15.33
N PRO A 30 0.28 -8.82 16.31
CA PRO A 30 0.53 -7.48 16.81
C PRO A 30 1.68 -7.60 17.80
N GLY A 31 2.84 -8.02 17.28
CA GLY A 31 4.08 -8.16 18.03
C GLY A 31 4.88 -6.87 17.96
N LYS A 32 5.73 -6.63 18.96
CA LYS A 32 6.76 -5.61 18.87
C LYS A 32 7.80 -6.10 17.86
N VAL A 33 7.84 -5.48 16.68
CA VAL A 33 8.87 -5.75 15.66
C VAL A 33 10.06 -4.83 15.93
N GLY A 34 11.28 -5.37 15.84
CA GLY A 34 12.50 -4.58 15.95
C GLY A 34 12.59 -3.53 14.84
N VAL A 35 13.20 -2.38 15.13
CA VAL A 35 13.28 -1.24 14.19
C VAL A 35 13.93 -1.64 12.86
N ALA A 36 14.99 -2.46 12.90
CA ALA A 36 15.66 -2.94 11.69
C ALA A 36 14.75 -3.82 10.82
N VAL A 37 14.02 -4.75 11.44
CA VAL A 37 13.07 -5.63 10.73
C VAL A 37 11.93 -4.81 10.12
N GLN A 38 11.43 -3.80 10.84
CA GLN A 38 10.40 -2.90 10.33
C GLN A 38 10.89 -2.08 9.13
N ALA A 39 12.13 -1.57 9.19
CA ALA A 39 12.74 -0.84 8.08
C ALA A 39 12.93 -1.72 6.84
N LEU A 40 13.45 -2.94 7.02
CA LEU A 40 13.63 -3.90 5.92
C LEU A 40 12.28 -4.34 5.32
N ALA A 41 11.26 -4.58 6.14
CA ALA A 41 9.93 -4.91 5.66
C ALA A 41 9.32 -3.77 4.84
N TYR A 42 9.53 -2.51 5.26
CA TYR A 42 9.08 -1.34 4.49
C TYR A 42 9.76 -1.27 3.12
N VAL A 43 11.09 -1.45 3.09
CA VAL A 43 11.86 -1.48 1.83
C VAL A 43 11.39 -2.63 0.93
N ALA A 44 11.22 -3.84 1.47
CA ALA A 44 10.77 -5.01 0.71
C ALA A 44 9.35 -4.83 0.14
N THR A 45 8.47 -4.14 0.86
CA THR A 45 7.11 -3.86 0.38
C THR A 45 7.09 -2.77 -0.70
N TYR A 46 8.00 -1.80 -0.61
CA TYR A 46 8.05 -0.66 -1.52
C TYR A 46 8.80 -0.96 -2.83
N ILE A 47 9.93 -1.68 -2.75
CA ILE A 47 10.71 -2.11 -3.92
C ILE A 47 10.04 -3.35 -4.51
N SER A 48 9.00 -3.10 -5.31
CA SER A 48 8.28 -4.12 -6.07
C SER A 48 8.75 -4.19 -7.53
N ALA A 49 8.33 -5.23 -8.24
CA ALA A 49 8.56 -5.37 -9.69
C ALA A 49 8.12 -4.12 -10.47
N VAL A 50 7.06 -3.42 -10.03
CA VAL A 50 6.59 -2.18 -10.66
C VAL A 50 7.62 -1.07 -10.56
N ALA A 51 8.30 -0.92 -9.42
CA ALA A 51 9.33 0.09 -9.26
C ALA A 51 10.55 -0.22 -10.15
N LEU A 52 11.00 -1.47 -10.20
CA LEU A 52 12.17 -1.87 -11.00
C LEU A 52 11.89 -1.85 -12.51
N VAL A 53 10.82 -2.51 -12.96
CA VAL A 53 10.45 -2.59 -14.38
C VAL A 53 9.93 -1.24 -14.89
N GLY A 54 9.12 -0.55 -14.09
CA GLY A 54 8.57 0.76 -14.46
C GLY A 54 9.66 1.80 -14.64
N PHE A 55 10.51 2.01 -13.63
CA PHE A 55 11.62 2.96 -13.77
C PHE A 55 12.68 2.47 -14.76
N GLY A 56 12.94 1.16 -14.87
CA GLY A 56 13.80 0.60 -15.91
C GLY A 56 13.34 0.92 -17.33
N GLY A 57 12.04 0.76 -17.61
CA GLY A 57 11.44 1.14 -18.88
C GLY A 57 11.50 2.65 -19.13
N LEU A 58 11.26 3.47 -18.11
CA LEU A 58 11.43 4.92 -18.21
C LEU A 58 12.88 5.32 -18.47
N CYS A 59 13.87 4.60 -17.92
CA CYS A 59 15.28 4.83 -18.20
C CYS A 59 15.66 4.46 -19.63
N TYR A 60 15.02 3.43 -20.21
CA TYR A 60 15.23 3.08 -21.62
C TYR A 60 14.74 4.20 -22.56
N ILE A 61 13.59 4.81 -22.25
CA ILE A 61 12.98 5.84 -23.11
C ILE A 61 13.63 7.22 -22.88
N PHE A 62 13.81 7.61 -21.61
CA PHE A 62 14.22 8.97 -21.22
C PHE A 62 15.65 9.05 -20.68
N GLY A 63 16.39 7.94 -20.62
CA GLY A 63 17.77 7.88 -20.15
C GLY A 63 17.92 7.75 -18.62
N MET A 64 19.17 7.60 -18.18
CA MET A 64 19.55 7.31 -16.78
C MET A 64 19.16 8.40 -15.77
N GLN A 65 18.85 9.61 -16.23
CA GLN A 65 18.33 10.70 -15.39
C GLN A 65 17.05 10.31 -14.64
N MET A 66 16.26 9.38 -15.19
CA MET A 66 15.07 8.85 -14.52
C MET A 66 15.40 8.07 -13.25
N LEU A 67 16.60 7.46 -13.13
CA LEU A 67 17.04 6.83 -11.88
C LEU A 67 17.29 7.86 -10.79
N LEU A 68 17.85 9.03 -11.15
CA LEU A 68 18.08 10.10 -10.19
C LEU A 68 16.74 10.65 -9.67
N ILE A 69 15.75 10.79 -10.55
CA ILE A 69 14.39 11.20 -10.20
C ILE A 69 13.73 10.14 -9.30
N ALA A 70 13.89 8.85 -9.62
CA ALA A 70 13.38 7.75 -8.79
C ALA A 70 13.99 7.80 -7.39
N ALA A 71 15.32 7.84 -7.31
CA ALA A 71 16.06 7.90 -6.05
C ALA A 71 15.68 9.15 -5.22
N GLY A 72 15.56 10.31 -5.87
CA GLY A 72 15.13 11.55 -5.24
C GLY A 72 13.72 11.45 -4.64
N ASN A 73 12.77 10.88 -5.37
CA ASN A 73 11.41 10.67 -4.86
C ASN A 73 11.37 9.72 -3.66
N VAL A 74 12.09 8.60 -3.73
CA VAL A 74 12.15 7.65 -2.61
C VAL A 74 12.81 8.27 -1.39
N TRP A 75 13.95 8.94 -1.58
CA TRP A 75 14.70 9.56 -0.49
C TRP A 75 13.92 10.71 0.14
N LEU A 76 13.55 11.73 -0.66
CA LEU A 76 12.87 12.93 -0.16
C LEU A 76 11.47 12.61 0.38
N GLY A 77 10.74 11.73 -0.30
CA GLY A 77 9.42 11.28 0.14
C GLY A 77 9.49 10.56 1.49
N THR A 78 10.40 9.59 1.63
CA THR A 78 10.58 8.86 2.89
C THR A 78 11.06 9.80 4.00
N TRP A 79 12.07 10.63 3.72
CA TRP A 79 12.59 11.60 4.69
C TRP A 79 11.50 12.56 5.18
N PHE A 80 10.72 13.14 4.27
CA PHE A 80 9.64 14.06 4.62
C PHE A 80 8.59 13.40 5.52
N VAL A 81 8.12 12.20 5.14
CA VAL A 81 7.12 11.47 5.91
C VAL A 81 7.64 11.12 7.31
N TYR A 82 8.87 10.60 7.42
CA TYR A 82 9.44 10.24 8.72
C TYR A 82 9.76 11.45 9.59
N ARG A 83 10.18 12.57 8.98
CA ARG A 83 10.52 13.80 9.70
C ARG A 83 9.27 14.50 10.26
N TYR A 84 8.20 14.59 9.48
CA TYR A 84 7.06 15.45 9.81
C TYR A 84 5.78 14.68 10.15
N LEU A 85 5.49 13.55 9.49
CA LEU A 85 4.20 12.87 9.61
C LEU A 85 4.26 11.65 10.56
N ALA A 86 5.36 10.90 10.59
CA ALA A 86 5.41 9.61 11.28
C ALA A 86 5.11 9.72 12.79
N TRP A 87 5.69 10.71 13.47
CA TRP A 87 5.45 10.91 14.90
C TRP A 87 4.02 11.37 15.25
N PRO A 88 3.48 12.46 14.66
CA PRO A 88 2.12 12.89 14.98
C PRO A 88 1.08 11.83 14.61
N THR A 89 1.22 11.14 13.47
CA THR A 89 0.30 10.07 13.09
C THR A 89 0.34 8.93 14.12
N ARG A 90 1.52 8.53 14.61
CA ARG A 90 1.65 7.49 15.65
C ARG A 90 1.00 7.88 16.97
N LEU A 91 1.12 9.14 17.38
CA LEU A 91 0.49 9.64 18.60
C LEU A 91 -1.04 9.58 18.50
N TRP A 92 -1.60 10.06 17.39
CA TRP A 92 -3.04 10.04 17.18
C TRP A 92 -3.60 8.62 17.00
N GLN A 93 -2.88 7.73 16.32
CA GLN A 93 -3.27 6.31 16.21
C GLN A 93 -3.40 5.65 17.58
N ARG A 94 -2.48 5.95 18.51
CA ARG A 94 -2.54 5.45 19.90
C ARG A 94 -3.72 6.05 20.67
N LYS A 95 -3.95 7.37 20.55
CA LYS A 95 -5.08 8.04 21.21
C LYS A 95 -6.44 7.50 20.76
N LEU A 96 -6.60 7.25 19.47
CA LEU A 96 -7.86 6.76 18.87
C LEU A 96 -7.96 5.22 18.89
N ASN A 97 -6.92 4.53 19.36
CA ASN A 97 -6.80 3.07 19.34
C ASN A 97 -7.18 2.46 17.97
N SER A 98 -6.70 3.08 16.88
CA SER A 98 -6.99 2.67 15.51
C SER A 98 -5.93 1.72 15.00
N LYS A 99 -6.34 0.65 14.30
CA LYS A 99 -5.41 -0.38 13.79
C LYS A 99 -5.16 -0.26 12.28
N THR A 100 -6.05 0.41 11.54
CA THR A 100 -5.91 0.62 10.09
C THR A 100 -5.96 2.10 9.71
N PRO A 101 -5.37 2.52 8.57
CA PRO A 101 -5.46 3.90 8.11
C PRO A 101 -6.91 4.38 7.85
N ALA A 102 -7.77 3.52 7.32
CA ALA A 102 -9.17 3.83 7.08
C ALA A 102 -9.94 4.06 8.40
N GLU A 103 -9.69 3.21 9.41
CA GLU A 103 -10.25 3.38 10.75
C GLU A 103 -9.69 4.63 11.44
N PHE A 104 -8.39 4.91 11.28
CA PHE A 104 -7.75 6.10 11.81
C PHE A 104 -8.44 7.38 11.33
N LEU A 105 -8.63 7.52 10.02
CA LEU A 105 -9.31 8.68 9.44
C LEU A 105 -10.78 8.73 9.84
N SER A 106 -11.48 7.59 9.82
CA SER A 106 -12.89 7.53 10.25
C SER A 106 -13.09 7.97 11.70
N LYS A 107 -12.22 7.54 12.61
CA LYS A 107 -12.25 7.97 14.01
C LYS A 107 -11.84 9.43 14.18
N ALA A 108 -10.87 9.92 13.41
CA ALA A 108 -10.46 11.32 13.45
C ALA A 108 -11.55 12.28 12.98
N PHE A 109 -12.39 11.85 12.02
CA PHE A 109 -13.53 12.63 11.50
C PHE A 109 -14.89 12.19 12.07
N GLU A 110 -14.91 11.31 13.08
CA GLU A 110 -16.12 10.77 13.73
C GLU A 110 -17.19 10.23 12.76
N THR A 111 -16.76 9.76 11.58
CA THR A 111 -17.66 9.39 10.48
C THR A 111 -17.46 7.92 10.09
N PRO A 112 -18.34 6.99 10.49
CA PRO A 112 -18.20 5.56 10.19
C PRO A 112 -18.25 5.23 8.69
N LYS A 113 -19.02 6.01 7.92
CA LYS A 113 -19.13 5.86 6.46
C LYS A 113 -17.79 6.07 5.75
N LEU A 114 -16.91 6.90 6.32
CA LEU A 114 -15.59 7.18 5.77
C LEU A 114 -14.70 5.94 5.78
N GLN A 115 -14.81 5.09 6.81
CA GLN A 115 -14.05 3.84 6.89
C GLN A 115 -14.41 2.90 5.73
N VAL A 116 -15.71 2.75 5.46
CA VAL A 116 -16.21 1.89 4.38
C VAL A 116 -15.77 2.43 3.02
N PHE A 117 -15.88 3.74 2.81
CA PHE A 117 -15.46 4.39 1.58
C PHE A 117 -13.95 4.23 1.31
N LEU A 118 -13.10 4.51 2.30
CA LEU A 118 -11.65 4.38 2.18
C LEU A 118 -11.22 2.92 2.01
N GLY A 119 -11.86 2.00 2.72
CA GLY A 119 -11.63 0.56 2.57
C GLY A 119 -12.01 0.06 1.17
N PHE A 120 -13.14 0.55 0.64
CA PHE A 120 -13.59 0.22 -0.72
C PHE A 120 -12.61 0.75 -1.78
N ILE A 121 -12.23 2.02 -1.70
CA ILE A 121 -11.24 2.61 -2.62
C ILE A 121 -9.92 1.86 -2.55
N SER A 122 -9.43 1.57 -1.35
CA SER A 122 -8.19 0.82 -1.16
C SER A 122 -8.27 -0.58 -1.78
N THR A 123 -9.41 -1.25 -1.67
CA THR A 123 -9.64 -2.57 -2.29
C THR A 123 -9.61 -2.48 -3.82
N VAL A 124 -10.31 -1.50 -4.40
CA VAL A 124 -10.34 -1.29 -5.86
C VAL A 124 -8.94 -0.98 -6.39
N LEU A 125 -8.22 -0.07 -5.73
CA LEU A 125 -6.85 0.29 -6.10
C LEU A 125 -5.90 -0.90 -5.99
N LEU A 126 -6.05 -1.76 -4.98
CA LEU A 126 -5.22 -2.95 -4.82
C LEU A 126 -5.46 -3.97 -5.95
N ILE A 127 -6.72 -4.15 -6.37
CA ILE A 127 -7.06 -5.02 -7.51
C ILE A 127 -6.45 -4.47 -8.80
N ILE A 128 -6.57 -3.16 -9.05
CA ILE A 128 -5.98 -2.50 -10.23
C ILE A 128 -4.45 -2.57 -10.19
N TYR A 129 -3.85 -2.39 -9.02
CA TYR A 129 -2.40 -2.47 -8.86
C TYR A 129 -1.89 -3.90 -9.11
N GLY A 130 -2.51 -4.92 -8.50
CA GLY A 130 -2.14 -6.31 -8.74
C GLY A 130 -2.27 -6.68 -10.22
N SER A 131 -3.33 -6.18 -10.85
CA SER A 131 -3.58 -6.29 -12.29
C SER A 131 -2.42 -5.79 -13.17
N ALA A 132 -1.79 -4.68 -12.81
CA ALA A 132 -0.67 -4.12 -13.55
C ALA A 132 0.63 -4.95 -13.43
N VAL A 133 0.76 -5.76 -12.38
CA VAL A 133 1.95 -6.61 -12.13
C VAL A 133 1.90 -7.91 -12.93
N PHE A 134 0.70 -8.46 -13.15
CA PHE A 134 0.53 -9.77 -13.80
C PHE A 134 0.41 -9.70 -15.34
N LYS A 135 0.57 -8.51 -15.93
CA LYS A 135 0.49 -8.30 -17.38
C LYS A 135 1.86 -8.27 -18.01
#